data_AF-A0A931ZVV7-F1
#
_entry.id   AF-A0A931ZVV7-F1
#
_cell.length_a   1.000
_cell.length_b   1.000
_cell.length_c   1.000
_cell.angle_alpha   90.00
_cell.angle_beta   90.00
_cell.angle_gamma   90.00
#
_symmetry.space_group_name_H-M   'P 1'
#
loop_
_entity.id
_entity.type
_entity.pdbx_description
1 polymer ?
#
loop_
_entity_poly.entity_id
_entity_poly.type
_entity_poly.pdbx_seq_one_letter_code
_entity_poly.pdbx_strand_id
1 'polypeptide(L)'
;MARLPPDLLDLPAERGARLIARELLRRARSLSQRLGDGDDPDALHDFRVALRRLRSWTRAYRPSLGKSVPKRARKALRDLAEATNAGRDAEVHLAWIQQASQDLSPEHLGGAAWLTGRLEERRDQTYRGAVRTTAKLFGRVEPVLRGQLRRPASPDVDRFGAVTASLLQAHTVGLQQRLEQIHGPADEPAIHAARIRAKRLRYLLEPLEHYREEAGALIQGLRGLQDLLGELHDLHVLAAELANPRAPAAARAGLSALVERAGAREADRFAVLRPEWLVSGAGEFFPRAQGLAQSLLAAGPAREIEHKYLLRAVPPELQGAAGVEIHQGWLPGAALQERLRVMCGLDGEHYYRCVKAGTGLDRLELEEETTKELFEALWPLTEGRRVAKRRYHRRERDLTWEIDQFRDRDLVLAEVEVPAVRRRVQLPAWLKPLVVREVTGEPEYVNLNLAR
;
A
#
# COMPACT_ATOMS: atom_id res chain seq x y z
N MET A 1 -15.73 -4.72 4.76
CA MET A 1 -14.52 -5.54 4.55
C MET A 1 -14.35 -6.42 5.77
N ALA A 2 -13.85 -7.65 5.66
CA ALA A 2 -13.43 -8.38 6.87
C ALA A 2 -12.44 -7.52 7.67
N ARG A 3 -12.39 -7.71 9.01
CA ARG A 3 -11.40 -7.03 9.87
C ARG A 3 -9.99 -7.40 9.38
N LEU A 4 -9.39 -6.48 8.63
CA LEU A 4 -7.96 -6.47 8.39
C LEU A 4 -7.27 -6.14 9.72
N PRO A 5 -6.03 -6.61 9.93
CA PRO A 5 -5.33 -6.37 11.19
C PRO A 5 -5.13 -4.87 11.48
N PRO A 6 -5.19 -4.41 12.74
CA PRO A 6 -5.04 -3.00 13.09
C PRO A 6 -3.64 -2.45 12.74
N ASP A 7 -2.62 -3.31 12.81
CA ASP A 7 -1.21 -3.06 12.47
C ASP A 7 -0.89 -3.27 10.99
N LEU A 8 -1.90 -3.31 10.09
CA LEU A 8 -1.72 -3.60 8.66
C LEU A 8 -0.60 -2.79 8.00
N LEU A 9 -0.45 -1.52 8.37
CA LEU A 9 0.53 -0.59 7.82
C LEU A 9 1.96 -0.88 8.28
N ASP A 10 2.14 -1.63 9.36
CA ASP A 10 3.43 -2.00 9.94
C ASP A 10 3.89 -3.39 9.51
N LEU A 11 3.00 -4.18 8.91
CA LEU A 11 3.34 -5.47 8.32
C LEU A 11 4.33 -5.32 7.14
N PRO A 12 5.10 -6.38 6.83
CA PRO A 12 5.86 -6.45 5.58
C PRO A 12 4.95 -6.22 4.35
N ALA A 13 5.46 -5.52 3.35
CA ALA A 13 4.67 -5.04 2.21
C ALA A 13 4.01 -6.18 1.43
N GLU A 14 4.72 -7.29 1.19
CA GLU A 14 4.12 -8.49 0.60
C GLU A 14 2.93 -9.02 1.42
N ARG A 15 3.06 -9.07 2.76
CA ARG A 15 1.99 -9.56 3.65
C ARG A 15 0.77 -8.64 3.63
N GLY A 16 0.96 -7.34 3.79
CA GLY A 16 -0.13 -6.35 3.73
C GLY A 16 -0.85 -6.37 2.38
N ALA A 17 -0.09 -6.38 1.28
CA ALA A 17 -0.64 -6.45 -0.06
C ALA A 17 -1.46 -7.72 -0.32
N ARG A 18 -0.99 -8.89 0.18
CA ARG A 18 -1.71 -10.17 0.08
C ARG A 18 -3.01 -10.15 0.89
N LEU A 19 -3.03 -9.56 2.09
CA LEU A 19 -4.24 -9.48 2.91
C LEU A 19 -5.35 -8.69 2.22
N ILE A 20 -5.04 -7.53 1.66
CA ILE A 20 -6.04 -6.75 0.90
C ILE A 20 -6.42 -7.47 -0.40
N ALA A 21 -5.47 -8.07 -1.12
CA ALA A 21 -5.78 -8.83 -2.33
C ALA A 21 -6.73 -10.01 -2.04
N ARG A 22 -6.59 -10.68 -0.90
CA ARG A 22 -7.50 -11.74 -0.45
C ARG A 22 -8.90 -11.22 -0.17
N GLU A 23 -9.00 -10.04 0.46
CA GLU A 23 -10.28 -9.39 0.71
C GLU A 23 -11.02 -9.08 -0.60
N LEU A 24 -10.32 -8.44 -1.52
CA LEU A 24 -10.85 -8.10 -2.84
C LEU A 24 -11.25 -9.34 -3.63
N LEU A 25 -10.44 -10.42 -3.58
CA LEU A 25 -10.76 -11.69 -4.23
C LEU A 25 -11.99 -12.35 -3.61
N ARG A 26 -12.12 -12.35 -2.28
CA ARG A 26 -13.29 -12.91 -1.60
C ARG A 26 -14.56 -12.17 -2.00
N ARG A 27 -14.51 -10.83 -2.05
CA ARG A 27 -15.64 -10.01 -2.50
C ARG A 27 -16.01 -10.31 -3.96
N ALA A 28 -15.02 -10.36 -4.85
CA ALA A 28 -15.27 -10.74 -6.25
C ALA A 28 -15.88 -12.15 -6.36
N ARG A 29 -15.43 -13.11 -5.56
CA ARG A 29 -16.02 -14.45 -5.52
C ARG A 29 -17.47 -14.45 -5.07
N SER A 30 -17.79 -13.78 -3.96
CA SER A 30 -19.16 -13.70 -3.46
C SER A 30 -20.09 -13.07 -4.50
N LEU A 31 -19.65 -12.01 -5.18
CA LEU A 31 -20.42 -11.37 -6.24
C LEU A 31 -20.53 -12.23 -7.50
N SER A 32 -19.52 -13.04 -7.81
CA SER A 32 -19.59 -13.96 -8.97
C SER A 32 -20.66 -15.05 -8.82
N GLN A 33 -21.02 -15.41 -7.58
CA GLN A 33 -22.04 -16.42 -7.30
C GLN A 33 -23.45 -15.92 -7.64
N ARG A 34 -23.69 -14.60 -7.54
CA ARG A 34 -24.95 -13.95 -7.91
C ARG A 34 -25.21 -13.93 -9.42
N LEU A 35 -24.18 -14.10 -10.26
CA LEU A 35 -24.31 -14.00 -11.73
C LEU A 35 -25.14 -15.12 -12.38
N GLY A 36 -25.41 -16.20 -11.65
CA GLY A 36 -26.25 -17.30 -12.10
C GLY A 36 -27.72 -17.13 -11.72
N ASP A 37 -28.05 -16.19 -10.83
CA ASP A 37 -29.41 -15.90 -10.40
C ASP A 37 -30.01 -14.86 -11.36
N GLY A 38 -31.03 -15.28 -12.12
CA GLY A 38 -31.66 -14.45 -13.16
C GLY A 38 -32.41 -13.22 -12.65
N ASP A 39 -32.60 -13.11 -11.33
CA ASP A 39 -33.39 -12.06 -10.67
C ASP A 39 -32.56 -10.87 -10.15
N ASP A 40 -31.23 -10.88 -10.34
CA ASP A 40 -30.34 -9.81 -9.86
C ASP A 40 -29.77 -8.98 -11.02
N PRO A 41 -30.43 -7.88 -11.41
CA PRO A 41 -30.01 -7.05 -12.54
C PRO A 41 -28.64 -6.39 -12.31
N ASP A 42 -28.22 -6.21 -11.05
CA ASP A 42 -26.98 -5.53 -10.66
C ASP A 42 -25.80 -6.48 -10.43
N ALA A 43 -26.02 -7.80 -10.43
CA ALA A 43 -25.00 -8.80 -10.12
C ALA A 43 -23.74 -8.64 -11.01
N LEU A 44 -23.93 -8.45 -12.32
CA LEU A 44 -22.82 -8.27 -13.26
C LEU A 44 -22.10 -6.94 -13.04
N HIS A 45 -22.84 -5.88 -12.73
CA HIS A 45 -22.26 -4.58 -12.41
C HIS A 45 -21.36 -4.66 -11.17
N ASP A 46 -21.88 -5.20 -10.08
CA ASP A 46 -21.17 -5.33 -8.81
C ASP A 46 -19.91 -6.20 -8.95
N PHE A 47 -20.06 -7.36 -9.60
CA PHE A 47 -18.94 -8.26 -9.85
C PHE A 47 -17.83 -7.57 -10.65
N ARG A 48 -18.20 -6.83 -11.70
CA ARG A 48 -17.26 -6.07 -12.53
C ARG A 48 -16.54 -4.99 -11.73
N VAL A 49 -17.22 -4.28 -10.84
CA VAL A 49 -16.58 -3.30 -9.95
C VAL A 49 -15.55 -3.99 -9.04
N ALA A 50 -15.90 -5.14 -8.45
CA ALA A 50 -14.98 -5.91 -7.62
C ALA A 50 -13.76 -6.44 -8.39
N LEU A 51 -13.96 -6.93 -9.62
CA LEU A 51 -12.86 -7.33 -10.51
C LEU A 51 -11.91 -6.18 -10.83
N ARG A 52 -12.44 -4.98 -11.09
CA ARG A 52 -11.63 -3.79 -11.36
C ARG A 52 -10.77 -3.41 -10.17
N ARG A 53 -11.33 -3.43 -8.96
CA ARG A 53 -10.60 -3.17 -7.71
C ARG A 53 -9.49 -4.19 -7.51
N LEU A 54 -9.80 -5.48 -7.61
CA LEU A 54 -8.81 -6.57 -7.50
C LEU A 54 -7.68 -6.43 -8.54
N ARG A 55 -8.02 -6.14 -9.80
CA ARG A 55 -7.06 -5.94 -10.88
C ARG A 55 -6.19 -4.70 -10.66
N SER A 56 -6.79 -3.60 -10.19
CA SER A 56 -6.04 -2.37 -9.88
C SER A 56 -5.05 -2.62 -8.75
N TRP A 57 -5.49 -3.27 -7.67
CA TRP A 57 -4.67 -3.60 -6.51
C TRP A 57 -3.50 -4.53 -6.86
N THR A 58 -3.79 -5.65 -7.52
CA THR A 58 -2.75 -6.63 -7.92
C THR A 58 -1.77 -6.06 -8.96
N ARG A 59 -2.18 -5.05 -9.73
CA ARG A 59 -1.28 -4.30 -10.61
C ARG A 59 -0.39 -3.34 -9.84
N ALA A 60 -0.94 -2.57 -8.90
CA ALA A 60 -0.19 -1.57 -8.13
C ALA A 60 0.90 -2.25 -7.30
N TYR A 61 0.55 -3.32 -6.59
CA TYR A 61 1.48 -4.10 -5.76
C TYR A 61 2.20 -5.21 -6.53
N ARG A 62 2.33 -5.11 -7.85
CA ARG A 62 3.05 -6.12 -8.63
C ARG A 62 4.47 -6.41 -8.11
N PRO A 63 5.28 -5.40 -7.70
CA PRO A 63 6.60 -5.65 -7.14
C PRO A 63 6.55 -6.50 -5.87
N SER A 64 5.68 -6.16 -4.91
CA SER A 64 5.57 -6.87 -3.62
C SER A 64 4.85 -8.21 -3.73
N LEU A 65 3.86 -8.34 -4.60
CA LEU A 65 3.11 -9.60 -4.78
C LEU A 65 3.88 -10.63 -5.59
N GLY A 66 4.83 -10.22 -6.44
CA GLY A 66 5.72 -11.09 -7.18
C GLY A 66 5.02 -12.30 -7.83
N LYS A 67 5.41 -13.51 -7.40
CA LYS A 67 4.88 -14.79 -7.90
C LYS A 67 3.49 -15.14 -7.35
N SER A 68 2.99 -14.43 -6.33
CA SER A 68 1.67 -14.64 -5.73
C SER A 68 0.52 -14.39 -6.71
N VAL A 69 0.75 -13.56 -7.74
CA VAL A 69 -0.20 -13.28 -8.82
C VAL A 69 0.44 -13.59 -10.18
N PRO A 70 0.39 -14.86 -10.62
CA PRO A 70 1.05 -15.31 -11.85
C PRO A 70 0.60 -14.53 -13.09
N LYS A 71 1.46 -14.49 -14.13
CA LYS A 71 1.17 -13.81 -15.41
C LYS A 71 -0.17 -14.27 -16.01
N ARG A 72 -0.45 -15.58 -15.98
CA ARG A 72 -1.72 -16.16 -16.46
C ARG A 72 -2.93 -15.63 -15.68
N ALA A 73 -2.82 -15.46 -14.37
CA ALA A 73 -3.90 -14.91 -13.56
C ALA A 73 -4.15 -13.42 -13.83
N ARG A 74 -3.08 -12.64 -13.99
CA ARG A 74 -3.18 -11.22 -14.40
C ARG A 74 -3.85 -11.06 -15.76
N LYS A 75 -3.50 -11.93 -16.72
CA LYS A 75 -4.16 -11.98 -18.03
C LYS A 75 -5.65 -12.28 -17.88
N ALA A 76 -6.01 -13.32 -17.13
CA ALA A 76 -7.42 -13.67 -16.90
C ALA A 76 -8.23 -12.53 -16.26
N LEU A 77 -7.70 -11.85 -15.23
CA LEU A 77 -8.37 -10.69 -14.61
C LEU A 77 -8.57 -9.52 -15.58
N ARG A 78 -7.64 -9.33 -16.54
CA ARG A 78 -7.77 -8.32 -17.58
C ARG A 78 -8.85 -8.73 -18.58
N ASP A 79 -8.77 -9.95 -19.12
CA ASP A 79 -9.71 -10.45 -20.12
C ASP A 79 -11.16 -10.48 -19.56
N LEU A 80 -11.32 -10.84 -18.27
CA LEU A 80 -12.60 -10.78 -17.56
C LEU A 80 -13.17 -9.35 -17.47
N ALA A 81 -12.32 -8.37 -17.15
CA ALA A 81 -12.76 -6.99 -17.08
C ALA A 81 -13.13 -6.44 -18.48
N GLU A 82 -12.34 -6.78 -19.50
CA GLU A 82 -12.57 -6.37 -20.90
C GLU A 82 -13.88 -6.94 -21.46
N ALA A 83 -14.21 -8.21 -21.15
CA ALA A 83 -15.44 -8.86 -21.58
C ALA A 83 -16.74 -8.17 -21.11
N THR A 84 -16.65 -7.25 -20.14
CA THR A 84 -17.80 -6.55 -19.56
C THR A 84 -17.91 -5.08 -19.97
N ASN A 85 -16.94 -4.56 -20.75
CA ASN A 85 -16.88 -3.12 -21.06
C ASN A 85 -18.05 -2.69 -21.96
N ALA A 86 -18.22 -3.33 -23.12
CA ALA A 86 -19.24 -2.94 -24.10
C ALA A 86 -20.67 -2.97 -23.54
N GLY A 87 -20.96 -3.92 -22.64
CA GLY A 87 -22.25 -4.01 -21.96
C GLY A 87 -22.48 -2.82 -21.02
N ARG A 88 -21.46 -2.41 -20.26
CA ARG A 88 -21.57 -1.22 -19.41
C ARG A 88 -21.73 0.05 -20.23
N ASP A 89 -20.96 0.19 -21.30
CA ASP A 89 -21.03 1.40 -22.14
C ASP A 89 -22.44 1.54 -22.72
N ALA A 90 -23.05 0.42 -23.16
CA ALA A 90 -24.45 0.39 -23.58
C ALA A 90 -25.43 0.77 -22.46
N GLU A 91 -25.27 0.29 -21.22
CA GLU A 91 -26.12 0.71 -20.09
C GLU A 91 -26.07 2.21 -19.82
N VAL A 92 -24.85 2.77 -19.84
CA VAL A 92 -24.66 4.20 -19.57
C VAL A 92 -25.31 5.03 -20.67
N HIS A 93 -25.14 4.62 -21.93
CA HIS A 93 -25.78 5.28 -23.08
C HIS A 93 -27.31 5.15 -23.05
N LEU A 94 -27.85 3.99 -22.70
CA LEU A 94 -29.31 3.79 -22.55
C LEU A 94 -29.89 4.74 -21.51
N ALA A 95 -29.28 4.81 -20.32
CA ALA A 95 -29.72 5.72 -19.26
C ALA A 95 -29.68 7.18 -19.71
N TRP A 96 -28.61 7.58 -20.41
CA TRP A 96 -28.48 8.93 -20.94
C TRP A 96 -29.54 9.24 -22.00
N ILE A 97 -29.77 8.34 -22.97
CA ILE A 97 -30.77 8.52 -24.04
C ILE A 97 -32.17 8.60 -23.44
N GLN A 98 -32.49 7.74 -22.47
CA GLN A 98 -33.79 7.76 -21.80
C GLN A 98 -34.06 9.13 -21.17
N GLN A 99 -33.07 9.69 -20.46
CA GLN A 99 -33.19 11.03 -19.87
C GLN A 99 -33.25 12.12 -20.96
N ALA A 100 -32.35 12.07 -21.94
CA ALA A 100 -32.28 13.04 -23.02
C ALA A 100 -33.49 13.02 -23.95
N SER A 101 -34.31 11.97 -23.93
CA SER A 101 -35.50 11.83 -24.79
C SER A 101 -36.79 12.35 -24.16
N GLN A 102 -36.80 12.69 -22.86
CA GLN A 102 -38.02 13.13 -22.15
C GLN A 102 -38.63 14.39 -22.78
N ASP A 103 -37.79 15.32 -23.26
CA ASP A 103 -38.21 16.59 -23.85
C ASP A 103 -37.96 16.66 -25.36
N LEU A 104 -37.89 15.52 -26.05
CA LEU A 104 -37.73 15.51 -27.52
C LEU A 104 -39.09 15.68 -28.20
N SER A 105 -39.11 16.47 -29.27
CA SER A 105 -40.27 16.57 -30.17
C SER A 105 -40.63 15.19 -30.76
N PRO A 106 -41.91 14.91 -31.06
CA PRO A 106 -42.34 13.61 -31.59
C PRO A 106 -41.57 13.14 -32.83
N GLU A 107 -41.21 14.06 -33.72
CA GLU A 107 -40.39 13.82 -34.92
C GLU A 107 -38.95 13.33 -34.63
N HIS A 108 -38.42 13.60 -33.43
CA HIS A 108 -37.09 13.19 -33.00
C HIS A 108 -37.08 11.86 -32.23
N LEU A 109 -38.23 11.38 -31.75
CA LEU A 109 -38.33 10.14 -30.97
C LEU A 109 -37.92 8.89 -31.77
N GLY A 110 -38.11 8.90 -33.09
CA GLY A 110 -37.72 7.77 -33.95
C GLY A 110 -36.21 7.48 -33.91
N GLY A 111 -35.37 8.52 -33.81
CA GLY A 111 -33.91 8.35 -33.70
C GLY A 111 -33.49 7.77 -32.35
N ALA A 112 -34.10 8.26 -31.27
CA ALA A 112 -33.87 7.74 -29.92
C ALA A 112 -34.29 6.27 -29.81
N ALA A 113 -35.49 5.91 -30.29
CA ALA A 113 -35.99 4.54 -30.27
C ALA A 113 -35.07 3.57 -31.06
N TRP A 114 -34.60 3.99 -32.23
CA TRP A 114 -33.67 3.19 -33.04
C TRP A 114 -32.36 2.91 -32.30
N LEU A 115 -31.77 3.94 -31.68
CA LEU A 115 -30.50 3.79 -30.96
C LEU A 115 -30.67 2.94 -29.70
N THR A 116 -31.77 3.15 -28.95
CA THR A 116 -32.14 2.34 -27.78
C THR A 116 -32.18 0.86 -28.11
N GLY A 117 -32.93 0.45 -29.15
CA GLY A 117 -33.05 -0.97 -29.50
C GLY A 117 -31.70 -1.62 -29.85
N ARG A 118 -30.81 -0.89 -30.52
CA ARG A 118 -29.45 -1.38 -30.82
C ARG A 118 -28.58 -1.53 -29.57
N LEU A 119 -28.67 -0.57 -28.64
CA LEU A 119 -27.91 -0.61 -27.40
C LEU A 119 -28.40 -1.72 -26.47
N GLU A 120 -29.71 -1.95 -26.41
CA GLU A 120 -30.31 -3.08 -25.69
C GLU A 120 -29.82 -4.42 -26.26
N GLU A 121 -29.87 -4.60 -27.58
CA GLU A 121 -29.37 -5.81 -28.22
C GLU A 121 -27.88 -6.04 -27.89
N ARG A 122 -27.05 -4.99 -27.99
CA ARG A 122 -25.62 -5.08 -27.66
C ARG A 122 -25.39 -5.40 -26.18
N ARG A 123 -26.13 -4.77 -25.27
CA ARG A 123 -26.07 -5.02 -23.82
C ARG A 123 -26.36 -6.49 -23.56
N ASP A 124 -27.47 -7.00 -24.07
CA ASP A 124 -27.95 -8.35 -23.82
C ASP A 124 -26.99 -9.41 -24.39
N GLN A 125 -26.48 -9.20 -25.61
CA GLN A 125 -25.45 -10.06 -26.21
C GLN A 125 -24.17 -10.07 -25.36
N THR A 126 -23.72 -8.90 -24.91
CA THR A 126 -22.52 -8.77 -24.08
C THR A 126 -22.71 -9.43 -22.72
N TYR A 127 -23.87 -9.27 -22.09
CA TYR A 127 -24.20 -9.85 -20.79
C TYR A 127 -24.16 -11.39 -20.86
N ARG A 128 -24.81 -11.98 -21.87
CA ARG A 128 -24.75 -13.43 -22.14
C ARG A 128 -23.33 -13.92 -22.39
N GLY A 129 -22.49 -13.13 -23.07
CA GLY A 129 -21.07 -13.44 -23.29
C GLY A 129 -20.23 -13.34 -22.00
N ALA A 130 -20.47 -12.30 -21.20
CA ALA A 130 -19.73 -11.99 -19.99
C ALA A 130 -20.00 -13.00 -18.87
N VAL A 131 -21.25 -13.44 -18.68
CA VAL A 131 -21.61 -14.49 -17.72
C VAL A 131 -20.89 -15.80 -18.04
N ARG A 132 -20.95 -16.24 -19.32
CA ARG A 132 -20.24 -17.45 -19.79
C ARG A 132 -18.72 -17.33 -19.62
N THR A 133 -18.16 -16.18 -19.98
CA THR A 133 -16.72 -15.92 -19.82
C THR A 133 -16.30 -15.92 -18.36
N THR A 134 -17.12 -15.34 -17.49
CA THR A 134 -16.90 -15.30 -16.04
C THR A 134 -16.91 -16.70 -15.45
N ALA A 135 -17.95 -17.50 -15.70
CA ALA A 135 -18.04 -18.88 -15.22
C ALA A 135 -16.79 -19.70 -15.61
N LYS A 136 -16.34 -19.56 -16.86
CA LYS A 136 -15.18 -20.31 -17.39
C LYS A 136 -13.83 -19.80 -16.86
N LEU A 137 -13.55 -18.50 -17.00
CA LEU A 137 -12.23 -17.94 -16.69
C LEU A 137 -12.06 -17.66 -15.20
N PHE A 138 -13.07 -17.10 -14.54
CA PHE A 138 -13.00 -16.78 -13.12
C PHE A 138 -12.95 -18.05 -12.28
N GLY A 139 -13.77 -19.07 -12.61
CA GLY A 139 -13.74 -20.38 -11.95
C GLY A 139 -12.38 -21.10 -12.04
N ARG A 140 -11.59 -20.84 -13.09
CA ARG A 140 -10.22 -21.38 -13.24
C ARG A 140 -9.17 -20.58 -12.46
N VAL A 141 -9.29 -19.25 -12.41
CA VAL A 141 -8.25 -18.38 -11.84
C VAL A 141 -8.44 -18.11 -10.34
N GLU A 142 -9.68 -18.08 -9.85
CA GLU A 142 -9.99 -17.81 -8.45
C GLU A 142 -9.29 -18.80 -7.51
N PRO A 143 -9.35 -20.13 -7.72
CA PRO A 143 -8.75 -21.08 -6.78
C PRO A 143 -7.22 -20.93 -6.73
N VAL A 144 -6.61 -20.65 -7.89
CA VAL A 144 -5.16 -20.41 -8.01
C VAL A 144 -4.76 -19.16 -7.23
N LEU A 145 -5.45 -18.03 -7.43
CA LEU A 145 -5.18 -16.80 -6.70
C LEU A 145 -5.41 -16.99 -5.19
N ARG A 146 -6.50 -17.66 -4.80
CA ARG A 146 -6.83 -17.94 -3.40
C ARG A 146 -5.74 -18.79 -2.73
N GLY A 147 -5.23 -19.81 -3.40
CA GLY A 147 -4.15 -20.66 -2.90
C GLY A 147 -2.83 -19.88 -2.77
N GLN A 148 -2.45 -19.12 -3.81
CA GLN A 148 -1.19 -18.37 -3.82
C GLN A 148 -1.16 -17.24 -2.77
N LEU A 149 -2.24 -16.47 -2.65
CA LEU A 149 -2.32 -15.36 -1.71
C LEU A 149 -2.36 -15.81 -0.24
N ARG A 150 -2.67 -17.08 0.05
CA ARG A 150 -2.67 -17.66 1.41
C ARG A 150 -1.31 -18.17 1.87
N ARG A 151 -0.35 -18.33 0.96
CA ARG A 151 0.99 -18.81 1.32
C ARG A 151 1.66 -17.85 2.33
N PRO A 152 2.60 -18.31 3.16
CA PRO A 152 3.43 -17.44 3.97
C PRO A 152 4.11 -16.39 3.07
N ALA A 153 4.15 -15.13 3.51
CA ALA A 153 4.92 -14.10 2.83
C ALA A 153 6.41 -14.43 2.97
N SER A 154 7.20 -14.08 1.96
CA SER A 154 8.65 -14.10 2.10
C SER A 154 9.04 -13.04 3.13
N PRO A 155 10.22 -13.14 3.77
CA PRO A 155 10.76 -12.03 4.56
C PRO A 155 11.07 -10.86 3.63
N ASP A 156 10.08 -10.02 3.40
CA ASP A 156 10.21 -8.72 2.75
C ASP A 156 10.65 -7.70 3.80
N VAL A 157 11.58 -6.82 3.43
CA VAL A 157 12.16 -5.82 4.33
C VAL A 157 11.33 -4.53 4.32
N ASP A 158 10.62 -4.26 3.23
CA ASP A 158 9.86 -3.03 3.10
C ASP A 158 8.55 -3.10 3.88
N ARG A 159 8.23 -2.03 4.60
CA ARG A 159 6.98 -1.88 5.36
C ARG A 159 5.82 -1.56 4.41
N PHE A 160 4.65 -2.14 4.65
CA PHE A 160 3.47 -1.97 3.81
C PHE A 160 3.07 -0.49 3.68
N GLY A 161 3.06 0.28 4.77
CA GLY A 161 2.77 1.71 4.72
C GLY A 161 3.78 2.51 3.89
N ALA A 162 5.07 2.17 3.95
CA ALA A 162 6.10 2.83 3.15
C ALA A 162 5.93 2.59 1.64
N VAL A 163 5.68 1.34 1.23
CA VAL A 163 5.37 1.00 -0.17
C VAL A 163 4.07 1.68 -0.62
N THR A 164 3.06 1.68 0.25
CA THR A 164 1.78 2.37 -0.01
C THR A 164 1.99 3.85 -0.26
N ALA A 165 2.82 4.50 0.54
CA ALA A 165 3.13 5.91 0.38
C ALA A 165 3.83 6.23 -0.94
N SER A 166 4.84 5.44 -1.34
CA SER A 166 5.49 5.61 -2.65
C SER A 166 4.51 5.44 -3.81
N LEU A 167 3.59 4.46 -3.70
CA LEU A 167 2.53 4.28 -4.69
C LEU A 167 1.57 5.47 -4.72
N LEU A 168 1.13 5.97 -3.55
CA LEU A 168 0.26 7.14 -3.45
C LEU A 168 0.93 8.35 -4.10
N GLN A 169 2.18 8.67 -3.76
CA GLN A 169 2.92 9.78 -4.34
C GLN A 169 2.99 9.67 -5.87
N ALA A 170 3.37 8.50 -6.40
CA ALA A 170 3.45 8.28 -7.85
C ALA A 170 2.10 8.39 -8.55
N HIS A 171 1.02 7.90 -7.93
CA HIS A 171 -0.33 7.98 -8.48
C HIS A 171 -0.91 9.40 -8.42
N THR A 172 -0.61 10.16 -7.38
CA THR A 172 -1.01 11.56 -7.18
C THR A 172 -0.34 12.46 -8.21
N VAL A 173 0.99 12.41 -8.33
CA VAL A 173 1.74 13.16 -9.35
C VAL A 173 1.29 12.79 -10.75
N GLY A 174 1.12 11.48 -11.02
CA GLY A 174 0.66 11.01 -12.31
C GLY A 174 -0.80 11.33 -12.63
N LEU A 175 -1.64 11.71 -11.65
CA LEU A 175 -2.98 12.24 -11.88
C LEU A 175 -2.90 13.73 -12.21
N GLN A 176 -2.15 14.51 -11.42
CA GLN A 176 -1.94 15.94 -11.63
C GLN A 176 -1.43 16.22 -13.05
N GLN A 177 -0.36 15.52 -13.46
CA GLN A 177 0.20 15.62 -14.82
C GLN A 177 -0.79 15.28 -15.94
N ARG A 178 -1.82 14.48 -15.67
CA ARG A 178 -2.83 14.12 -16.69
C ARG A 178 -3.95 15.14 -16.76
N LEU A 179 -4.30 15.77 -15.64
CA LEU A 179 -5.23 16.89 -15.62
C LEU A 179 -4.64 18.10 -16.34
N GLU A 180 -3.35 18.37 -16.18
CA GLU A 180 -2.64 19.45 -16.88
C GLU A 180 -2.64 19.32 -18.41
N GLN A 181 -2.93 18.12 -18.95
CA GLN A 181 -3.03 17.89 -20.40
C GLN A 181 -4.44 18.13 -20.96
N ILE A 182 -5.40 18.47 -20.10
CA ILE A 182 -6.78 18.75 -20.50
C ILE A 182 -6.91 20.26 -20.67
N HIS A 183 -7.01 20.72 -21.91
CA HIS A 183 -7.17 22.12 -22.26
C HIS A 183 -8.60 22.44 -22.70
N GLY A 184 -9.33 21.44 -23.19
CA GLY A 184 -10.71 21.56 -23.65
C GLY A 184 -11.55 20.29 -23.49
N PRO A 185 -12.87 20.40 -23.70
CA PRO A 185 -13.78 19.26 -23.64
C PRO A 185 -13.47 18.19 -24.69
N ALA A 186 -12.98 18.60 -25.87
CA ALA A 186 -12.63 17.72 -26.98
C ALA A 186 -11.33 16.91 -26.77
N ASP A 187 -10.59 17.11 -25.67
CA ASP A 187 -9.35 16.38 -25.38
C ASP A 187 -9.62 14.94 -24.86
N GLU A 188 -10.40 14.16 -25.61
CA GLU A 188 -10.84 12.81 -25.24
C GLU A 188 -9.69 11.91 -24.72
N PRO A 189 -8.51 11.83 -25.38
CA PRO A 189 -7.42 10.99 -24.89
C PRO A 189 -6.89 11.43 -23.52
N ALA A 190 -6.83 12.73 -23.26
CA ALA A 190 -6.34 13.29 -22.00
C ALA A 190 -7.36 13.06 -20.88
N ILE A 191 -8.64 13.33 -21.13
CA ILE A 191 -9.76 13.09 -20.21
C ILE A 191 -9.83 11.60 -19.84
N HIS A 192 -9.76 10.71 -20.83
CA HIS A 192 -9.75 9.26 -20.59
C HIS A 192 -8.55 8.83 -19.74
N ALA A 193 -7.35 9.36 -20.02
CA ALA A 193 -6.15 9.04 -19.27
C ALA A 193 -6.24 9.52 -17.80
N ALA A 194 -6.73 10.74 -17.57
CA ALA A 194 -6.97 11.28 -16.23
C ALA A 194 -8.00 10.45 -15.46
N ARG A 195 -9.12 10.08 -16.11
CA ARG A 195 -10.17 9.23 -15.54
C ARG A 195 -9.61 7.89 -15.05
N ILE A 196 -8.73 7.26 -15.83
CA ILE A 196 -8.07 6.02 -15.43
C ILE A 196 -7.17 6.24 -14.20
N ARG A 197 -6.42 7.33 -14.14
CA ARG A 197 -5.53 7.64 -13.01
C ARG A 197 -6.33 7.92 -11.73
N ALA A 198 -7.39 8.71 -11.81
CA ALA A 198 -8.28 8.99 -10.69
C ALA A 198 -8.90 7.70 -10.11
N LYS A 199 -9.40 6.80 -10.98
CA LYS A 199 -9.90 5.48 -10.56
C LYS A 199 -8.84 4.66 -9.82
N ARG A 200 -7.62 4.62 -10.35
CA ARG A 200 -6.52 3.86 -9.73
C ARG A 200 -6.12 4.42 -8.38
N LEU A 201 -6.00 5.75 -8.26
CA LEU A 201 -5.68 6.40 -6.99
C LEU A 201 -6.77 6.15 -5.95
N ARG A 202 -8.05 6.25 -6.34
CA ARG A 202 -9.17 5.93 -5.45
C ARG A 202 -9.12 4.48 -4.98
N TYR A 203 -8.92 3.51 -5.89
CA TYR A 203 -8.82 2.09 -5.51
C TYR A 203 -7.61 1.76 -4.63
N LEU A 204 -6.55 2.58 -4.67
CA LEU A 204 -5.39 2.46 -3.77
C LEU A 204 -5.70 3.01 -2.37
N LEU A 205 -6.48 4.09 -2.29
CA LEU A 205 -6.90 4.73 -1.04
C LEU A 205 -8.02 3.98 -0.30
N GLU A 206 -8.96 3.36 -1.02
CA GLU A 206 -10.14 2.70 -0.43
C GLU A 206 -9.80 1.76 0.75
N PRO A 207 -8.77 0.89 0.68
CA PRO A 207 -8.43 0.04 1.83
C PRO A 207 -7.85 0.79 3.04
N LEU A 208 -7.40 2.03 2.86
CA LEU A 208 -6.79 2.86 3.91
C LEU A 208 -7.81 3.71 4.66
N GLU A 209 -9.05 3.82 4.18
CA GLU A 209 -10.13 4.61 4.79
C GLU A 209 -10.36 4.24 6.27
N HIS A 210 -10.11 2.98 6.64
CA HIS A 210 -10.25 2.50 8.01
C HIS A 210 -9.01 2.74 8.90
N TYR A 211 -7.90 3.18 8.31
CA TYR A 211 -6.60 3.35 8.97
C TYR A 211 -6.17 4.80 9.05
N ARG A 212 -6.67 5.65 8.17
CA ARG A 212 -6.34 7.07 8.05
C ARG A 212 -7.60 7.83 7.67
N GLU A 213 -8.02 8.75 8.52
CA GLU A 213 -9.23 9.55 8.31
C GLU A 213 -9.10 10.41 7.04
N GLU A 214 -7.90 10.92 6.77
CA GLU A 214 -7.60 11.75 5.60
C GLU A 214 -7.84 11.01 4.28
N ALA A 215 -7.73 9.67 4.27
CA ALA A 215 -8.03 8.87 3.09
C ALA A 215 -9.52 8.99 2.68
N GLY A 216 -10.44 9.10 3.65
CA GLY A 216 -11.87 9.29 3.39
C GLY A 216 -12.15 10.58 2.60
N ALA A 217 -11.58 11.71 3.04
CA ALA A 217 -11.73 13.00 2.35
C ALA A 217 -11.17 12.96 0.92
N LEU A 218 -10.00 12.34 0.72
CA LEU A 218 -9.41 12.16 -0.60
C LEU A 218 -10.27 11.27 -1.50
N ILE A 219 -10.86 10.19 -0.95
CA ILE A 219 -11.77 9.32 -1.69
C ILE A 219 -13.00 10.10 -2.16
N GLN A 220 -13.57 10.99 -1.34
CA GLN A 220 -14.70 11.83 -1.73
C GLN A 220 -14.35 12.80 -2.85
N GLY A 221 -13.23 13.53 -2.75
CA GLY A 221 -12.76 14.40 -3.83
C GLY A 221 -12.56 13.63 -5.14
N LEU A 222 -11.96 12.43 -5.07
CA LEU A 222 -11.79 11.58 -6.25
C LEU A 222 -13.09 11.03 -6.83
N ARG A 223 -14.16 10.89 -6.04
CA ARG A 223 -15.49 10.53 -6.56
C ARG A 223 -16.04 11.67 -7.40
N GLY A 224 -16.05 12.90 -6.87
CA GLY A 224 -16.48 14.09 -7.63
C GLY A 224 -15.72 14.25 -8.95
N LEU A 225 -14.39 14.14 -8.93
CA LEU A 225 -13.59 14.16 -10.17
C LEU A 225 -13.97 13.03 -11.14
N GLN A 226 -14.18 11.82 -10.62
CA GLN A 226 -14.54 10.66 -11.45
C GLN A 226 -15.92 10.77 -12.06
N ASP A 227 -16.85 11.48 -11.42
CA ASP A 227 -18.18 11.72 -11.95
C ASP A 227 -18.09 12.68 -13.14
N LEU A 228 -17.36 13.81 -12.98
CA LEU A 228 -17.12 14.77 -14.07
C LEU A 228 -16.37 14.15 -15.26
N LEU A 229 -15.20 13.53 -15.02
CA LEU A 229 -14.42 12.88 -16.09
C LEU A 229 -15.14 11.65 -16.64
N GLY A 230 -15.96 11.00 -15.82
CA GLY A 230 -16.78 9.85 -16.19
C GLY A 230 -17.77 10.23 -17.26
N GLU A 231 -18.59 11.24 -16.97
CA GLU A 231 -19.63 11.72 -17.87
C GLU A 231 -19.06 12.29 -19.17
N LEU A 232 -17.98 13.09 -19.12
CA LEU A 232 -17.30 13.57 -20.33
C LEU A 232 -16.84 12.41 -21.22
N HIS A 233 -16.17 11.41 -20.65
CA HIS A 233 -15.74 10.25 -21.41
C HIS A 233 -16.91 9.44 -21.97
N ASP A 234 -17.98 9.27 -21.18
CA ASP A 234 -19.14 8.51 -21.61
C ASP A 234 -19.88 9.22 -22.77
N LEU A 235 -19.88 10.57 -22.79
CA LEU A 235 -20.34 11.41 -23.92
C LEU A 235 -19.45 11.27 -25.16
N HIS A 236 -18.12 11.22 -25.03
CA HIS A 236 -17.22 10.97 -26.17
C HIS A 236 -17.50 9.62 -26.83
N VAL A 237 -17.69 8.57 -26.02
CA VAL A 237 -18.03 7.24 -26.54
C VAL A 237 -19.44 7.26 -27.17
N LEU A 238 -20.38 8.03 -26.60
CA LEU A 238 -21.73 8.18 -27.15
C LEU A 238 -21.72 8.91 -28.51
N ALA A 239 -20.85 9.91 -28.71
CA ALA A 239 -20.76 10.64 -29.96
C ALA A 239 -20.50 9.71 -31.15
N ALA A 240 -19.69 8.65 -30.97
CA ALA A 240 -19.46 7.64 -31.99
C ALA A 240 -20.71 6.78 -32.30
N GLU A 241 -21.56 6.51 -31.30
CA GLU A 241 -22.84 5.81 -31.49
C GLU A 241 -23.86 6.69 -32.21
N LEU A 242 -23.89 7.98 -31.89
CA LEU A 242 -24.79 8.95 -32.51
C LEU A 242 -24.42 9.21 -33.98
N ALA A 243 -23.13 9.21 -34.31
CA ALA A 243 -22.60 9.38 -35.66
C ALA A 243 -22.68 8.10 -36.53
N ASN A 244 -23.47 7.10 -36.15
CA ASN A 244 -23.46 5.79 -36.81
C ASN A 244 -23.95 5.87 -38.28
N PRO A 245 -23.10 5.53 -39.28
CA PRO A 245 -23.44 5.69 -40.69
C PRO A 245 -24.54 4.73 -41.17
N ARG A 246 -24.86 3.69 -40.38
CA ARG A 246 -25.94 2.73 -40.69
C ARG A 246 -27.30 3.19 -40.19
N ALA A 247 -27.42 4.39 -39.62
CA ALA A 247 -28.70 4.93 -39.19
C ALA A 247 -29.65 5.14 -40.39
N PRO A 248 -30.90 4.63 -40.32
CA PRO A 248 -31.88 4.84 -41.37
C PRO A 248 -32.23 6.33 -41.47
N ALA A 249 -32.66 6.79 -42.66
CA ALA A 249 -33.00 8.20 -42.89
C ALA A 249 -33.99 8.75 -41.86
N ALA A 250 -35.00 7.95 -41.49
CA ALA A 250 -36.01 8.29 -40.49
C ALA A 250 -35.45 8.51 -39.06
N ALA A 251 -34.27 7.97 -38.74
CA ALA A 251 -33.64 8.16 -37.43
C ALA A 251 -32.72 9.40 -37.37
N ARG A 252 -32.31 9.95 -38.52
CA ARG A 252 -31.24 10.96 -38.58
C ARG A 252 -31.57 12.26 -37.88
N ALA A 253 -32.81 12.75 -38.01
CA ALA A 253 -33.23 13.98 -37.33
C ALA A 253 -33.13 13.84 -35.80
N GLY A 254 -33.66 12.73 -35.26
CA GLY A 254 -33.57 12.43 -33.83
C GLY A 254 -32.14 12.24 -33.33
N LEU A 255 -31.28 11.58 -34.09
CA LEU A 255 -29.86 11.44 -33.75
C LEU A 255 -29.13 12.79 -33.74
N SER A 256 -29.43 13.68 -34.69
CA SER A 256 -28.85 15.03 -34.73
C SER A 256 -29.26 15.84 -33.48
N ALA A 257 -30.53 15.78 -33.08
CA ALA A 257 -31.00 16.44 -31.86
C ALA A 257 -30.30 15.89 -30.59
N LEU A 258 -30.02 14.58 -30.55
CA LEU A 258 -29.24 13.98 -29.45
C LEU A 258 -27.76 14.40 -29.48
N VAL A 259 -27.16 14.58 -30.65
CA VAL A 259 -25.78 15.12 -30.77
C VAL A 259 -25.69 16.53 -30.18
N GLU A 260 -26.64 17.40 -30.51
CA GLU A 260 -26.69 18.77 -29.96
C GLU A 260 -26.81 18.76 -28.43
N ARG A 261 -27.71 17.92 -27.88
CA ARG A 261 -27.85 17.76 -26.42
C ARG A 261 -26.58 17.20 -25.77
N ALA A 262 -25.91 16.23 -26.41
CA ALA A 262 -24.66 15.67 -25.91
C ALA A 262 -23.55 16.73 -25.88
N GLY A 263 -23.42 17.55 -26.93
CA GLY A 263 -22.44 18.64 -27.00
C GLY A 263 -22.70 19.74 -25.97
N ALA A 264 -23.96 20.14 -25.77
CA ALA A 264 -24.32 21.09 -24.71
C ALA A 264 -23.96 20.54 -23.33
N ARG A 265 -24.26 19.27 -23.07
CA ARG A 265 -23.94 18.62 -21.80
C ARG A 265 -22.44 18.48 -21.56
N GLU A 266 -21.66 18.20 -22.61
CA GLU A 266 -20.20 18.15 -22.55
C GLU A 266 -19.63 19.51 -22.13
N ALA A 267 -20.12 20.60 -22.75
CA ALA A 267 -19.73 21.96 -22.40
C ALA A 267 -20.06 22.29 -20.93
N ASP A 268 -21.26 21.95 -20.46
CA ASP A 268 -21.68 22.15 -19.06
C ASP A 268 -20.75 21.42 -18.08
N ARG A 269 -20.44 20.15 -18.36
CA ARG A 269 -19.58 19.35 -17.48
C ARG A 269 -18.15 19.86 -17.45
N PHE A 270 -17.64 20.30 -18.60
CA PHE A 270 -16.32 20.91 -18.67
C PHE A 270 -16.26 22.25 -17.94
N ALA A 271 -17.33 23.06 -17.99
CA ALA A 271 -17.43 24.32 -17.26
C ALA A 271 -17.36 24.14 -15.73
N VAL A 272 -17.77 22.98 -15.21
CA VAL A 272 -17.58 22.60 -13.79
C VAL A 272 -16.17 22.06 -13.53
N LEU A 273 -15.69 21.14 -14.37
CA LEU A 273 -14.36 20.53 -14.23
C LEU A 273 -13.23 21.57 -14.21
N ARG A 274 -13.31 22.56 -15.11
CA ARG A 274 -12.23 23.52 -15.34
C ARG A 274 -11.85 24.34 -14.10
N PRO A 275 -12.75 25.10 -13.44
CA PRO A 275 -12.40 25.87 -12.25
C PRO A 275 -12.02 24.97 -11.07
N GLU A 276 -12.71 23.84 -10.87
CA GLU A 276 -12.51 22.98 -9.71
C GLU A 276 -11.21 22.17 -9.74
N TRP A 277 -10.80 21.66 -10.90
CA TRP A 277 -9.72 20.68 -10.99
C TRP A 277 -8.55 21.11 -11.88
N LEU A 278 -8.78 21.98 -12.87
CA LEU A 278 -7.76 22.35 -13.85
C LEU A 278 -7.09 23.68 -13.51
N VAL A 279 -7.87 24.71 -13.17
CA VAL A 279 -7.35 26.07 -12.89
C VAL A 279 -6.89 26.23 -11.45
N SER A 280 -7.72 25.84 -10.48
CA SER A 280 -7.36 25.92 -9.05
C SER A 280 -6.38 24.82 -8.61
N GLY A 281 -5.96 23.94 -9.53
CA GLY A 281 -5.11 22.79 -9.22
C GLY A 281 -5.74 21.84 -8.21
N ALA A 282 -7.08 21.71 -8.19
CA ALA A 282 -7.83 20.91 -7.21
C ALA A 282 -7.70 21.38 -5.75
N GLY A 283 -7.36 22.65 -5.52
CA GLY A 283 -7.25 23.24 -4.19
C GLY A 283 -6.31 22.46 -3.26
N GLU A 284 -6.83 22.01 -2.12
CA GLU A 284 -6.05 21.25 -1.13
C GLU A 284 -5.88 19.75 -1.45
N PHE A 285 -6.48 19.24 -2.53
CA PHE A 285 -6.50 17.81 -2.81
C PHE A 285 -5.08 17.22 -2.94
N PHE A 286 -4.24 17.80 -3.81
CA PHE A 286 -2.88 17.27 -4.05
C PHE A 286 -1.96 17.45 -2.83
N PRO A 287 -1.91 18.62 -2.16
CA PRO A 287 -1.16 18.77 -0.91
C PRO A 287 -1.59 17.75 0.16
N ARG A 288 -2.90 17.53 0.35
CA ARG A 288 -3.42 16.55 1.32
C ARG A 288 -3.03 15.12 0.95
N ALA A 289 -3.08 14.76 -0.32
CA ALA A 289 -2.63 13.44 -0.80
C ALA A 289 -1.12 13.23 -0.58
N GLN A 290 -0.31 14.29 -0.74
CA GLN A 290 1.11 14.25 -0.42
C GLN A 290 1.36 14.14 1.08
N GLY A 291 0.63 14.89 1.92
CA GLY A 291 0.69 14.81 3.37
C GLY A 291 0.36 13.42 3.91
N LEU A 292 -0.69 12.78 3.37
CA LEU A 292 -1.02 11.39 3.71
C LEU A 292 0.12 10.42 3.32
N ALA A 293 0.73 10.59 2.14
CA ALA A 293 1.87 9.76 1.76
C ALA A 293 3.06 9.96 2.71
N GLN A 294 3.38 11.19 3.09
CA GLN A 294 4.44 11.50 4.05
C GLN A 294 4.14 10.92 5.43
N SER A 295 2.91 11.03 5.92
CA SER A 295 2.52 10.46 7.21
C SER A 295 2.62 8.94 7.20
N LEU A 296 2.28 8.28 6.09
CA LEU A 296 2.46 6.84 5.92
C LEU A 296 3.93 6.41 5.84
N LEU A 297 4.84 7.24 5.31
CA LEU A 297 6.28 6.98 5.37
C LEU A 297 6.83 7.11 6.79
N ALA A 298 6.42 8.15 7.52
CA ALA A 298 6.86 8.43 8.87
C ALA A 298 6.27 7.48 9.93
N ALA A 299 5.03 7.03 9.73
CA ALA A 299 4.32 6.17 10.68
C ALA A 299 4.82 4.72 10.59
N GLY A 300 5.74 4.35 11.48
CA GLY A 300 6.12 2.99 11.87
C GLY A 300 7.00 3.07 13.11
N PRO A 301 7.21 2.00 13.89
CA PRO A 301 8.26 2.01 14.89
C PRO A 301 9.56 2.40 14.18
N ALA A 302 10.28 3.38 14.71
CA ALA A 302 11.64 3.65 14.28
C ALA A 302 12.43 2.37 14.56
N ARG A 303 12.49 1.47 13.57
CA ARG A 303 13.41 0.35 13.63
C ARG A 303 14.77 0.99 13.57
N GLU A 304 15.46 0.97 14.68
CA GLU A 304 16.87 1.29 14.71
C GLU A 304 17.63 0.05 14.27
N ILE A 305 18.58 0.24 13.35
CA ILE A 305 19.53 -0.78 12.96
C ILE A 305 20.75 -0.54 13.84
N GLU A 306 21.07 -1.51 14.69
CA GLU A 306 22.33 -1.53 15.41
C GLU A 306 23.46 -1.88 14.42
N HIS A 307 24.42 -0.98 14.25
CA HIS A 307 25.68 -1.27 13.57
C HIS A 307 26.76 -1.56 14.60
N LYS A 308 27.56 -2.60 14.33
CA LYS A 308 28.60 -3.08 15.24
C LYS A 308 29.95 -3.15 14.54
N TYR A 309 30.99 -2.63 15.19
CA TYR A 309 32.34 -2.58 14.66
C TYR A 309 33.33 -3.19 15.64
N LEU A 310 34.22 -4.03 15.12
CA LEU A 310 35.36 -4.54 15.86
C LEU A 310 36.47 -3.48 15.88
N LEU A 311 36.96 -3.12 17.07
CA LEU A 311 38.03 -2.15 17.26
C LEU A 311 39.36 -2.83 17.66
N ARG A 312 40.48 -2.20 17.29
CA ARG A 312 41.83 -2.62 17.70
C ARG A 312 42.15 -2.28 19.16
N ALA A 313 41.53 -1.22 19.68
CA ALA A 313 41.74 -0.72 21.04
C ALA A 313 40.62 0.26 21.42
N VAL A 314 40.53 0.58 22.72
CA VAL A 314 39.68 1.69 23.20
C VAL A 314 40.23 3.01 22.65
N PRO A 315 39.38 3.88 22.08
CA PRO A 315 39.79 5.20 21.60
C PRO A 315 40.59 5.99 22.63
N PRO A 316 41.73 6.60 22.28
CA PRO A 316 42.59 7.34 23.23
C PRO A 316 41.83 8.41 24.02
N GLU A 317 40.88 9.08 23.36
CA GLU A 317 40.04 10.13 23.96
C GLU A 317 39.06 9.62 25.04
N LEU A 318 38.81 8.30 25.09
CA LEU A 318 37.98 7.65 26.10
C LEU A 318 38.82 6.94 27.17
N GLN A 319 40.14 6.86 27.00
CA GLN A 319 41.02 6.27 28.01
C GLN A 319 41.02 7.17 29.26
N GLY A 320 40.67 6.60 30.41
CA GLY A 320 40.55 7.32 31.67
C GLY A 320 39.21 8.04 31.89
N ALA A 321 38.30 8.03 30.90
CA ALA A 321 36.94 8.54 31.10
C ALA A 321 36.15 7.65 32.08
N ALA A 322 35.19 8.25 32.78
CA ALA A 322 34.21 7.49 33.56
C ALA A 322 33.36 6.65 32.60
N GLY A 323 33.42 5.32 32.76
CA GLY A 323 32.59 4.38 32.03
C GLY A 323 31.65 3.66 32.99
N VAL A 324 30.57 3.10 32.45
CA VAL A 324 29.63 2.28 33.23
C VAL A 324 30.13 0.85 33.23
N GLU A 325 30.37 0.28 34.42
CA GLU A 325 30.66 -1.16 34.51
C GLU A 325 29.35 -1.93 34.39
N ILE A 326 29.32 -2.93 33.51
CA ILE A 326 28.13 -3.70 33.20
C ILE A 326 28.45 -5.18 33.37
N HIS A 327 27.72 -5.85 34.25
CA HIS A 327 27.74 -7.30 34.39
C HIS A 327 26.42 -7.86 33.89
N GLN A 328 26.51 -8.83 32.98
CA GLN A 328 25.35 -9.45 32.34
C GLN A 328 25.44 -10.96 32.46
N GLY A 329 24.29 -11.60 32.66
CA GLY A 329 24.17 -13.04 32.76
C GLY A 329 22.88 -13.52 32.09
N TRP A 330 22.93 -14.67 31.41
CA TRP A 330 21.75 -15.24 30.75
C TRP A 330 21.26 -16.47 31.49
N LEU A 331 19.97 -16.47 31.83
CA LEU A 331 19.34 -17.63 32.44
C LEU A 331 19.16 -18.75 31.39
N PRO A 332 19.24 -20.02 31.80
CA PRO A 332 19.03 -21.13 30.89
C PRO A 332 17.58 -21.20 30.42
N GLY A 333 17.37 -21.16 29.10
CA GLY A 333 16.05 -21.29 28.48
C GLY A 333 16.14 -21.50 26.98
N ALA A 334 15.22 -22.29 26.41
CA ALA A 334 15.15 -22.56 24.97
C ALA A 334 14.05 -21.72 24.29
N ALA A 335 12.88 -21.60 24.93
CA ALA A 335 11.75 -20.84 24.42
C ALA A 335 11.82 -19.33 24.78
N LEU A 336 12.37 -19.03 25.95
CA LEU A 336 12.59 -17.68 26.46
C LEU A 336 14.08 -17.47 26.67
N GLN A 337 14.61 -16.35 26.19
CA GLN A 337 15.97 -15.91 26.47
C GLN A 337 15.88 -14.79 27.49
N GLU A 338 16.26 -15.06 28.73
CA GLU A 338 16.24 -14.08 29.80
C GLU A 338 17.65 -13.60 30.15
N ARG A 339 17.83 -12.28 30.24
CA ARG A 339 19.09 -11.63 30.60
C ARG A 339 18.91 -10.82 31.87
N LEU A 340 19.80 -11.02 32.83
CA LEU A 340 19.99 -10.15 33.98
C LEU A 340 21.15 -9.20 33.69
N ARG A 341 21.01 -7.93 34.06
CA ARG A 341 22.04 -6.90 33.89
C ARG A 341 22.11 -6.04 35.14
N VAL A 342 23.32 -5.83 35.67
CA VAL A 342 23.60 -4.75 36.61
C VAL A 342 24.50 -3.72 35.92
N MET A 343 24.19 -2.45 36.11
CA MET A 343 24.97 -1.30 35.65
C MET A 343 25.47 -0.54 36.87
N CYS A 344 26.79 -0.39 37.00
CA CYS A 344 27.45 0.34 38.08
C CYS A 344 28.04 1.62 37.50
N GLY A 345 27.41 2.76 37.81
CA GLY A 345 27.81 4.09 37.35
C GLY A 345 28.10 5.03 38.53
N LEU A 346 28.21 6.32 38.23
CA LEU A 346 28.41 7.36 39.26
C LEU A 346 27.18 7.51 40.17
N ASP A 347 26.00 7.22 39.65
CA ASP A 347 24.72 7.37 40.36
C ASP A 347 24.31 6.11 41.17
N GLY A 348 25.19 5.10 41.21
CA GLY A 348 24.97 3.84 41.94
C GLY A 348 24.79 2.61 41.05
N GLU A 349 24.18 1.57 41.62
CA GLU A 349 23.90 0.28 40.95
C GLU A 349 22.45 0.21 40.51
N HIS A 350 22.22 -0.09 39.24
CA HIS A 350 20.88 -0.31 38.67
C HIS A 350 20.75 -1.72 38.11
N TYR A 351 19.64 -2.39 38.40
CA TYR A 351 19.43 -3.79 38.09
C TYR A 351 18.28 -3.94 37.09
N TYR A 352 18.47 -4.76 36.06
CA TYR A 352 17.49 -4.95 35.00
C TYR A 352 17.31 -6.43 34.68
N ARG A 353 16.09 -6.77 34.29
CA ARG A 353 15.73 -8.05 33.69
C ARG A 353 15.16 -7.82 32.31
N CYS A 354 15.66 -8.56 31.32
CA CYS A 354 15.18 -8.51 29.95
C CYS A 354 14.73 -9.90 29.51
N VAL A 355 13.50 -10.01 29.03
CA VAL A 355 12.91 -11.24 28.51
C VAL A 355 12.73 -11.10 27.01
N LYS A 356 13.37 -11.98 26.23
CA LYS A 356 13.20 -12.08 24.78
C LYS A 356 12.50 -13.39 24.42
N ALA A 357 11.37 -13.29 23.72
CA ALA A 357 10.56 -14.43 23.29
C ALA A 357 10.25 -14.35 21.79
N GLY A 358 10.28 -15.50 21.10
CA GLY A 358 9.87 -15.63 19.70
C GLY A 358 11.01 -15.69 18.66
N THR A 359 10.65 -16.04 17.42
CA THR A 359 11.56 -16.19 16.29
C THR A 359 11.12 -15.30 15.12
N GLY A 360 12.06 -14.61 14.46
CA GLY A 360 11.75 -13.76 13.31
C GLY A 360 11.23 -12.38 13.72
N LEU A 361 10.16 -11.91 13.05
CA LEU A 361 9.65 -10.53 13.17
C LEU A 361 8.69 -10.30 14.36
N ASP A 362 8.16 -11.38 14.98
CA ASP A 362 7.38 -11.33 16.22
C ASP A 362 8.30 -11.69 17.40
N ARG A 363 9.26 -10.80 17.68
CA ARG A 363 10.07 -10.87 18.91
C ARG A 363 9.46 -9.96 19.96
N LEU A 364 8.96 -10.56 21.04
CA LEU A 364 8.64 -9.81 22.25
C LEU A 364 9.96 -9.56 22.98
N GLU A 365 10.31 -8.30 23.18
CA GLU A 365 11.42 -7.89 24.04
C GLU A 365 10.83 -6.98 25.13
N LEU A 366 10.93 -7.43 26.38
CA LEU A 366 10.48 -6.68 27.55
C LEU A 366 11.69 -6.48 28.46
N GLU A 367 12.07 -5.23 28.69
CA GLU A 367 13.08 -4.86 29.68
C GLU A 367 12.40 -4.12 30.82
N GLU A 368 12.67 -4.55 32.05
CA GLU A 368 12.14 -3.98 33.28
C GLU A 368 13.29 -3.75 34.27
N GLU A 369 13.23 -2.64 35.01
CA GLU A 369 14.08 -2.45 36.19
C GLU A 369 13.62 -3.43 37.28
N THR A 370 14.58 -4.00 38.00
CA THR A 370 14.34 -5.02 39.03
C THR A 370 15.06 -4.66 40.33
N THR A 371 14.73 -5.37 41.40
CA THR A 371 15.34 -5.13 42.71
C THR A 371 16.67 -5.87 42.84
N LYS A 372 17.56 -5.36 43.69
CA LYS A 372 18.84 -6.00 44.01
C LYS A 372 18.63 -7.41 44.56
N GLU A 373 17.65 -7.58 45.44
CA GLU A 373 17.33 -8.86 46.09
C GLU A 373 16.92 -9.93 45.06
N LEU A 374 16.08 -9.55 44.07
CA LEU A 374 15.66 -10.48 43.03
C LEU A 374 16.81 -10.80 42.06
N PHE A 375 17.61 -9.79 41.70
CA PHE A 375 18.79 -10.00 40.87
C PHE A 375 19.77 -10.97 41.54
N GLU A 376 20.12 -10.74 42.81
CA GLU A 376 21.06 -11.60 43.56
C GLU A 376 20.55 -13.02 43.72
N ALA A 377 19.24 -13.22 43.90
CA ALA A 377 18.62 -14.55 43.96
C ALA A 377 18.74 -15.31 42.63
N LEU A 378 18.61 -14.62 41.49
CA LEU A 378 18.66 -15.23 40.16
C LEU A 378 20.08 -15.31 39.57
N TRP A 379 20.99 -14.45 40.01
CA TRP A 379 22.34 -14.33 39.45
C TRP A 379 23.14 -15.63 39.45
N PRO A 380 23.13 -16.48 40.51
CA PRO A 380 23.81 -17.78 40.51
C PRO A 380 23.41 -18.68 39.33
N LEU A 381 22.15 -18.61 38.88
CA LEU A 381 21.62 -19.42 37.77
C LEU A 381 22.20 -19.04 36.39
N THR A 382 22.93 -17.93 36.30
CA THR A 382 23.60 -17.48 35.07
C THR A 382 25.05 -17.97 34.97
N GLU A 383 25.52 -18.80 35.90
CA GLU A 383 26.89 -19.33 35.90
C GLU A 383 27.25 -20.02 34.57
N GLY A 384 28.47 -19.76 34.07
CA GLY A 384 28.92 -20.19 32.74
C GLY A 384 28.26 -19.46 31.57
N ARG A 385 27.45 -18.42 31.83
CA ARG A 385 26.78 -17.59 30.82
C ARG A 385 26.84 -16.11 31.16
N ARG A 386 28.05 -15.58 31.40
CA ARG A 386 28.25 -14.21 31.88
C ARG A 386 29.19 -13.41 30.99
N VAL A 387 28.97 -12.10 30.97
CA VAL A 387 29.84 -11.10 30.34
C VAL A 387 30.05 -9.95 31.30
N ALA A 388 31.29 -9.50 31.44
CA ALA A 388 31.62 -8.25 32.11
C ALA A 388 32.28 -7.28 31.12
N LYS A 389 31.79 -6.03 31.09
CA LYS A 389 32.32 -5.00 30.19
C LYS A 389 32.21 -3.62 30.81
N ARG A 390 33.13 -2.72 30.44
CA ARG A 390 33.00 -1.28 30.67
C ARG A 390 32.47 -0.63 29.40
N ARG A 391 31.34 0.07 29.50
CA ARG A 391 30.73 0.83 28.40
C ARG A 391 31.03 2.32 28.52
N TYR A 392 31.56 2.89 27.46
CA TYR A 392 31.73 4.32 27.27
C TYR A 392 30.68 4.85 26.31
N HIS A 393 30.15 6.05 26.58
CA HIS A 393 29.23 6.72 25.68
C HIS A 393 29.91 7.94 25.08
N ARG A 394 29.78 8.12 23.77
CA ARG A 394 30.24 9.34 23.11
C ARG A 394 29.20 9.80 22.10
N ARG A 395 28.71 11.02 22.29
CA ARG A 395 27.81 11.65 21.33
C ARG A 395 28.61 12.26 20.18
N GLU A 396 28.20 11.95 18.95
CA GLU A 396 28.71 12.54 17.73
C GLU A 396 27.51 12.97 16.87
N ARG A 397 27.29 14.29 16.78
CA ARG A 397 26.10 14.87 16.12
C ARG A 397 24.78 14.34 16.72
N ASP A 398 23.97 13.68 15.90
CA ASP A 398 22.67 13.09 16.21
C ASP A 398 22.76 11.66 16.74
N LEU A 399 23.95 11.04 16.75
CA LEU A 399 24.15 9.65 17.14
C LEU A 399 24.91 9.54 18.46
N THR A 400 24.58 8.54 19.26
CA THR A 400 25.34 8.14 20.44
C THR A 400 26.06 6.84 20.12
N TRP A 401 27.38 6.86 20.22
CA TRP A 401 28.22 5.67 20.08
C TRP A 401 28.47 5.04 21.44
N GLU A 402 28.27 3.73 21.54
CA GLU A 402 28.60 2.93 22.71
C GLU A 402 29.89 2.16 22.42
N ILE A 403 30.92 2.34 23.25
CA ILE A 403 32.18 1.61 23.13
C ILE A 403 32.27 0.63 24.30
N ASP A 404 32.22 -0.66 24.00
CA ASP A 404 32.29 -1.74 24.96
C ASP A 404 33.71 -2.30 25.03
N GLN A 405 34.38 -2.11 26.16
CA GLN A 405 35.61 -2.80 26.50
C GLN A 405 35.27 -4.00 27.39
N PHE A 406 35.43 -5.21 26.86
CA PHE A 406 35.19 -6.43 27.63
C PHE A 406 36.30 -6.64 28.67
N ARG A 407 35.94 -7.17 29.84
CA ARG A 407 36.85 -7.34 30.99
C ARG A 407 37.40 -8.75 31.13
N ASP A 408 36.65 -9.69 30.62
CA ASP A 408 36.89 -11.13 30.63
C ASP A 408 37.65 -11.62 29.38
N ARG A 409 37.84 -10.76 28.38
CA ARG A 409 38.52 -11.07 27.11
C ARG A 409 39.07 -9.80 26.47
N ASP A 410 40.13 -9.93 25.67
CA ASP A 410 40.69 -8.82 24.88
C ASP A 410 39.80 -8.54 23.67
N LEU A 411 38.72 -7.79 23.89
CA LEU A 411 37.74 -7.43 22.87
C LEU A 411 37.22 -6.02 23.12
N VAL A 412 37.18 -5.22 22.05
CA VAL A 412 36.55 -3.90 22.05
C VAL A 412 35.59 -3.79 20.89
N LEU A 413 34.34 -3.44 21.18
CA LEU A 413 33.27 -3.25 20.19
C LEU A 413 32.75 -1.82 20.23
N ALA A 414 32.44 -1.26 19.06
CA ALA A 414 31.63 -0.05 18.95
C ALA A 414 30.24 -0.41 18.42
N GLU A 415 29.21 0.06 19.10
CA GLU A 415 27.81 -0.10 18.75
C GLU A 415 27.19 1.28 18.51
N VAL A 416 26.31 1.39 17.51
CA VAL A 416 25.50 2.59 17.28
C VAL A 416 24.15 2.19 16.70
N GLU A 417 23.10 2.72 17.29
CA GLU A 417 21.73 2.59 16.78
C GLU A 417 21.44 3.73 15.80
N VAL A 418 21.02 3.39 14.59
CA VAL A 418 20.62 4.39 13.59
C VAL A 418 19.22 4.11 13.05
N PRO A 419 18.42 5.13 12.75
CA PRO A 419 17.13 4.93 12.08
C PRO A 419 17.31 4.11 10.80
N ALA A 420 16.49 3.07 10.58
CA ALA A 420 16.62 2.15 9.43
C ALA A 420 16.59 2.85 8.05
N VAL A 421 16.04 4.07 7.98
CA VAL A 421 16.10 4.93 6.80
C VAL A 421 17.53 5.31 6.40
N ARG A 422 18.46 5.33 7.35
CA ARG A 422 19.88 5.66 7.18
C ARG A 422 20.70 4.37 7.09
N ARG A 423 20.66 3.71 5.91
CA ARG A 423 21.36 2.44 5.63
C ARG A 423 22.89 2.46 5.75
N ARG A 424 23.53 3.63 5.90
CA ARG A 424 25.00 3.77 5.99
C ARG A 424 25.38 4.71 7.12
N VAL A 425 26.24 4.22 8.01
CA VAL A 425 26.84 5.01 9.10
C VAL A 425 28.12 5.66 8.61
N GLN A 426 28.26 6.97 8.83
CA GLN A 426 29.53 7.66 8.61
C GLN A 426 30.39 7.50 9.87
N LEU A 427 31.52 6.81 9.76
CA LEU A 427 32.45 6.62 10.87
C LEU A 427 33.07 7.97 11.28
N PRO A 428 33.00 8.34 12.58
CA PRO A 428 33.65 9.55 13.08
C PRO A 428 35.17 9.51 12.93
N ALA A 429 35.81 10.67 12.81
CA ALA A 429 37.26 10.78 12.61
C ALA A 429 38.07 10.15 13.75
N TRP A 430 37.57 10.23 14.99
CA TRP A 430 38.18 9.65 16.19
C TRP A 430 38.08 8.12 16.26
N LEU A 431 37.05 7.53 15.64
CA LEU A 431 36.80 6.08 15.67
C LEU A 431 37.44 5.37 14.47
N LYS A 432 37.38 6.00 13.30
CA LYS A 432 37.77 5.42 12.00
C LYS A 432 39.16 4.76 11.97
N PRO A 433 40.23 5.31 12.58
CA PRO A 433 41.56 4.69 12.57
C PRO A 433 41.62 3.35 13.34
N LEU A 434 40.71 3.14 14.30
CA LEU A 434 40.72 2.00 15.21
C LEU A 434 39.83 0.86 14.73
N VAL A 435 38.91 1.13 13.79
CA VAL A 435 38.03 0.10 13.23
C VAL A 435 38.86 -0.93 12.45
N VAL A 436 38.69 -2.20 12.80
CA VAL A 436 39.20 -3.35 12.05
C VAL A 436 38.25 -3.65 10.90
N ARG A 437 36.97 -3.90 11.22
CA ARG A 437 35.88 -4.19 10.28
C ARG A 437 34.52 -4.02 10.95
N GLU A 438 33.48 -3.92 10.12
CA GLU A 438 32.09 -4.06 10.57
C GLU A 438 31.79 -5.55 10.83
N VAL A 439 31.07 -5.82 11.91
CA VAL A 439 30.68 -7.16 12.38
C VAL A 439 29.16 -7.25 12.63
N THR A 440 28.39 -6.32 12.04
CA THR A 440 26.94 -6.22 12.17
C THR A 440 26.26 -7.54 11.77
N GLY A 441 25.46 -8.11 12.68
CA GLY A 441 24.71 -9.34 12.44
C GLY A 441 25.53 -10.64 12.56
N GLU A 442 26.82 -10.57 12.87
CA GLU A 442 27.66 -11.76 13.07
C GLU A 442 27.40 -12.37 14.46
N PRO A 443 26.96 -13.65 14.54
CA PRO A 443 26.56 -14.27 15.80
C PRO A 443 27.67 -14.28 16.86
N GLU A 444 28.93 -14.39 16.46
CA GLU A 444 30.09 -14.45 17.36
C GLU A 444 30.33 -13.17 18.16
N TYR A 445 29.80 -12.01 17.72
CA TYR A 445 29.89 -10.72 18.41
C TYR A 445 28.58 -10.30 19.11
N VAL A 446 27.66 -11.25 19.31
CA VAL A 446 26.45 -11.05 20.10
C VAL A 446 26.75 -11.40 21.55
N ASN A 447 26.41 -10.52 22.50
CA ASN A 447 26.74 -10.70 23.93
C ASN A 447 26.24 -12.05 24.50
N LEU A 448 25.07 -12.53 24.06
CA LEU A 448 24.55 -13.85 24.44
C LEU A 448 25.48 -15.01 24.05
N ASN A 449 26.14 -14.90 22.89
CA ASN A 449 27.07 -15.92 22.41
C ASN A 449 28.46 -15.74 23.02
N LEU A 450 28.90 -14.50 23.23
CA LEU A 450 30.14 -14.17 23.95
C LEU A 450 30.13 -14.64 25.41
N ALA A 451 28.93 -14.77 26.00
CA ALA A 451 28.74 -15.21 27.37
C ALA A 451 29.03 -16.69 27.60
N ARG A 452 29.10 -17.50 26.54
CA ARG A 452 29.19 -18.97 26.60
C ARG A 452 30.60 -19.49 26.81
#